data_AF-A0AAD9IU96-F1
#
_entry.id   AF-A0AAD9IU96-F1
#
_cell.length_a   1.000
_cell.length_b   1.000
_cell.length_c   1.000
_cell.angle_alpha   90.00
_cell.angle_beta   90.00
_cell.angle_gamma   90.00
#
_symmetry.space_group_name_H-M   'P 1'
#
loop_
_entity.id
_entity.type
_entity.pdbx_description
1 polymer ?
#
loop_
_entity_poly.entity_id
_entity_poly.type
_entity_poly.pdbx_seq_one_letter_code
_entity_poly.pdbx_strand_id
1 'polypeptide(L)'
;IITALARFRQDPDVRIDEDKAEISFHISGPLTHIKVENCVEGTENCVTETVKVPQKTRITRETVRTVYDFMATVALVDSKAKRLLFSFWMYDGDVLLTSHPTVVKINKGEWKF
;
A
#
# COMPACT_ATOMS: atom_id res chain seq x y z
N ILE A 1 25.86 4.60 10.37
CA ILE A 1 24.92 3.59 9.82
C ILE A 1 23.93 4.37 8.97
N ILE A 2 23.94 4.19 7.65
CA ILE A 2 22.91 4.79 6.80
C ILE A 2 21.65 3.95 7.04
N THR A 3 20.68 4.49 7.78
CA THR A 3 19.36 3.87 7.89
C THR A 3 18.79 3.78 6.49
N ALA A 4 18.63 2.58 5.95
CA ALA A 4 18.04 2.40 4.63
C ALA A 4 16.61 2.93 4.67
N LEU A 5 16.30 3.94 3.85
CA LEU A 5 14.94 4.50 3.75
C LEU A 5 13.94 3.41 3.37
N ALA A 6 12.73 3.50 3.93
CA ALA A 6 11.63 2.62 3.56
C ALA A 6 11.33 2.75 2.07
N ARG A 7 11.14 1.62 1.39
CA ARG A 7 10.77 1.56 -0.02
C ARG A 7 9.97 0.31 -0.32
N PHE A 8 9.02 0.45 -1.23
CA PHE A 8 8.41 -0.70 -1.90
C PHE A 8 9.49 -1.43 -2.71
N ARG A 9 9.60 -2.74 -2.51
CA ARG A 9 10.46 -3.62 -3.32
C ARG A 9 9.80 -4.01 -4.63
N GLN A 10 8.48 -3.97 -4.66
CA GLN A 10 7.60 -4.09 -5.81
C GLN A 10 6.36 -3.22 -5.55
N ASP A 11 5.68 -2.77 -6.61
CA ASP A 11 4.43 -2.04 -6.44
C ASP A 11 3.43 -2.87 -5.61
N PRO A 12 2.62 -2.25 -4.73
CA PRO A 12 1.59 -2.97 -3.99
C PRO A 12 0.65 -3.73 -4.95
N ASP A 13 0.47 -5.04 -4.71
CA ASP A 13 -0.50 -5.83 -5.47
C ASP A 13 -1.88 -5.62 -4.83
N VAL A 14 -2.80 -5.01 -5.58
CA VAL A 14 -4.16 -4.67 -5.13
C VAL A 14 -5.15 -5.58 -5.83
N ARG A 15 -5.87 -6.38 -5.06
CA ARG A 15 -6.95 -7.23 -5.52
C ARG A 15 -8.27 -6.74 -4.95
N ILE A 16 -9.27 -6.66 -5.79
CA ILE A 16 -10.61 -6.26 -5.39
C ILE A 16 -11.40 -7.53 -5.09
N ASP A 17 -11.96 -7.60 -3.88
CA ASP A 17 -12.87 -8.65 -3.47
C ASP A 17 -14.14 -8.02 -2.89
N GLU A 18 -15.26 -8.24 -3.57
CA GLU A 18 -16.57 -7.65 -3.27
C GLU A 18 -16.54 -6.14 -2.95
N ASP A 19 -16.54 -5.81 -1.66
CA ASP A 19 -16.60 -4.45 -1.10
C ASP A 19 -15.26 -3.94 -0.56
N LYS A 20 -14.18 -4.72 -0.72
CA LYS A 20 -12.86 -4.46 -0.14
C LYS A 20 -11.74 -4.58 -1.17
N ALA A 21 -10.58 -4.04 -0.79
CA ALA A 21 -9.32 -4.27 -1.47
C ALA A 21 -8.38 -5.05 -0.55
N GLU A 22 -7.90 -6.20 -1.01
CA GLU A 22 -6.77 -6.89 -0.43
C GLU A 22 -5.49 -6.37 -1.06
N ILE A 23 -4.55 -5.94 -0.22
CA ILE A 23 -3.31 -5.30 -0.66
C ILE A 23 -2.13 -6.08 -0.10
N SER A 24 -1.28 -6.57 -1.00
CA SER A 24 -0.02 -7.22 -0.64
C SER A 24 1.12 -6.23 -0.71
N PHE A 25 1.83 -6.08 0.41
CA PHE A 25 2.95 -5.15 0.57
C PHE A 25 4.27 -5.91 0.68
N HIS A 26 5.23 -5.55 -0.16
CA HIS A 26 6.62 -5.99 -0.04
C HIS A 26 7.54 -4.80 0.11
N ILE A 27 8.02 -4.56 1.32
CA ILE A 27 8.70 -3.33 1.72
C ILE A 27 10.07 -3.67 2.30
N SER A 28 11.07 -2.84 2.03
CA SER A 28 12.35 -2.84 2.73
C SER A 28 12.58 -1.54 3.46
N GLY A 29 13.23 -1.57 4.62
CA GLY A 29 13.48 -0.41 5.48
C GLY A 29 12.44 -0.30 6.60
N PRO A 30 12.74 0.47 7.67
CA PRO A 30 11.84 0.64 8.80
C PRO A 30 10.72 1.64 8.47
N LEU A 31 9.50 1.31 8.90
CA LEU A 31 8.32 2.19 8.86
C LEU A 31 7.29 1.69 9.88
N THR A 32 6.35 2.55 10.29
CA THR A 32 5.29 2.20 11.24
C THR A 32 3.99 1.86 10.54
N HIS A 33 3.63 2.63 9.51
CA HIS A 33 2.36 2.47 8.83
C HIS A 33 2.41 3.00 7.40
N ILE A 34 1.36 2.66 6.66
CA ILE A 34 1.11 3.11 5.30
C ILE A 34 -0.27 3.77 5.31
N LYS A 35 -0.36 4.98 4.75
CA LYS A 35 -1.66 5.56 4.42
C LYS A 35 -2.03 5.14 3.01
N VAL A 36 -3.21 4.56 2.88
CA VAL A 36 -3.78 4.11 1.62
C VAL A 36 -4.98 5.00 1.32
N GLU A 37 -4.87 5.84 0.31
CA GLU A 37 -6.01 6.56 -0.25
C GLU A 37 -6.53 5.80 -1.45
N ASN A 38 -7.83 5.54 -1.51
CA ASN A 38 -8.47 5.02 -2.70
C ASN A 38 -9.54 5.98 -3.21
N CYS A 39 -9.46 6.29 -4.50
CA CYS A 39 -10.35 7.23 -5.17
C CYS A 39 -11.05 6.58 -6.36
N VAL A 40 -12.26 7.06 -6.68
CA VAL A 40 -12.85 6.78 -7.99
C VAL A 40 -12.16 7.66 -9.03
N GLU A 41 -11.53 7.04 -10.04
CA GLU A 41 -10.72 7.76 -11.04
C GLU A 41 -11.56 8.83 -11.76
N GLY A 42 -11.07 10.06 -11.80
CA GLY A 42 -11.76 11.19 -12.44
C GLY A 42 -12.80 11.89 -11.55
N THR A 43 -12.81 11.61 -10.24
CA THR A 43 -13.69 12.26 -9.26
C THR A 43 -12.91 12.71 -8.02
N GLU A 44 -13.55 13.49 -7.15
CA GLU A 44 -13.03 13.86 -5.82
C GLU A 44 -13.42 12.85 -4.73
N ASN A 45 -14.10 11.75 -5.09
CA ASN A 45 -14.56 10.75 -4.14
C ASN A 45 -13.40 9.83 -3.73
N CYS A 46 -12.90 10.01 -2.51
CA CYS A 46 -11.78 9.27 -1.94
C CYS A 46 -12.03 8.88 -0.48
N VAL A 47 -11.50 7.73 -0.04
CA VAL A 47 -11.32 7.45 1.39
C VAL A 47 -9.86 7.11 1.68
N THR A 48 -9.43 7.42 2.90
CA THR A 48 -8.07 7.16 3.37
C THR A 48 -8.08 6.27 4.59
N GLU A 49 -7.30 5.20 4.53
CA GLU A 49 -7.13 4.23 5.61
C GLU A 49 -5.67 4.13 6.04
N THR A 50 -5.47 3.73 7.30
CA THR A 50 -4.14 3.54 7.89
C THR A 50 -3.88 2.07 8.12
N VAL A 51 -2.92 1.53 7.37
CA VAL A 51 -2.45 0.14 7.50
C VAL A 51 -1.21 0.12 8.37
N LYS A 52 -1.31 -0.50 9.56
CA LYS A 52 -0.15 -0.70 10.44
C LYS A 52 0.76 -1.78 9.89
N VAL A 53 2.06 -1.51 9.87
CA VAL A 53 3.05 -2.51 9.46
C VAL A 53 3.27 -3.51 10.60
N PRO A 54 3.08 -4.81 10.37
CA PRO A 54 3.28 -5.83 11.40
C PRO A 54 4.76 -5.87 11.79
N GLN A 55 5.03 -5.60 13.07
CA GLN A 55 6.37 -5.66 13.65
C GLN A 55 6.77 -7.13 13.92
N LYS A 56 6.90 -7.94 12.87
CA LYS A 56 7.51 -9.27 12.94
C LYS A 56 8.93 -9.18 12.41
N THR A 57 9.89 -8.99 13.31
CA THR A 57 11.31 -8.84 12.99
C THR A 57 11.87 -10.16 12.43
N ARG A 58 11.87 -10.35 11.10
CA ARG A 58 12.72 -11.38 10.47
C ARG A 58 14.13 -10.82 10.30
N ILE A 59 14.98 -11.02 11.30
CA ILE A 59 16.40 -10.70 11.23
C ILE A 59 17.08 -11.76 10.37
N THR A 60 17.40 -11.43 9.11
CA THR A 60 18.31 -12.26 8.30
C THR A 60 19.75 -11.81 8.57
N ARG A 61 20.55 -12.73 9.08
CA ARG A 61 21.95 -12.52 9.48
C ARG A 61 22.80 -12.44 8.20
N GLU A 62 23.15 -11.22 7.79
CA GLU A 62 24.38 -10.83 7.04
C GLU A 62 24.32 -9.35 6.61
N THR A 63 23.14 -8.74 6.60
CA THR A 63 22.96 -7.27 6.60
C THR A 63 21.56 -7.05 7.18
N VAL A 64 21.40 -6.37 8.32
CA VAL A 64 20.08 -6.19 8.94
C VAL A 64 19.23 -5.28 8.05
N ARG A 65 18.60 -5.86 7.03
CA ARG A 65 17.58 -5.21 6.22
C ARG A 65 16.25 -5.66 6.77
N THR A 66 15.54 -4.74 7.39
CA THR A 66 14.13 -4.93 7.73
C THR A 66 13.36 -5.12 6.44
N VAL A 67 12.71 -6.26 6.28
CA VAL A 67 11.84 -6.57 5.15
C VAL A 67 10.49 -6.97 5.71
N TYR A 68 9.44 -6.34 5.18
CA TYR A 68 8.06 -6.64 5.50
C TYR A 68 7.39 -7.22 4.26
N ASP A 69 6.74 -8.36 4.45
CA ASP A 69 5.94 -9.06 3.45
C ASP A 69 4.63 -9.46 4.14
N PHE A 70 3.56 -8.74 3.85
CA PHE A 70 2.28 -8.89 4.53
C PHE A 70 1.11 -8.42 3.67
N MET A 71 -0.08 -8.91 4.02
CA MET A 71 -1.34 -8.49 3.42
C MET A 71 -2.12 -7.60 4.40
N ALA A 72 -2.87 -6.66 3.86
CA ALA A 72 -3.88 -5.89 4.59
C ALA A 72 -5.14 -5.73 3.75
N THR A 73 -6.27 -5.52 4.42
CA THR A 73 -7.55 -5.26 3.78
C THR A 73 -7.98 -3.85 4.10
N VAL A 74 -8.45 -3.12 3.08
CA VAL A 74 -9.04 -1.78 3.20
C VAL A 74 -10.42 -1.79 2.55
N ALA A 75 -11.34 -0.95 3.01
CA ALA A 75 -12.63 -0.73 2.40
C ALA A 75 -12.48 0.03 1.06
N LEU A 76 -13.45 -0.18 0.17
CA LEU A 76 -13.53 0.59 -1.07
C LEU A 76 -14.29 1.89 -0.86
N VAL A 77 -13.78 2.98 -1.43
CA VAL A 77 -14.54 4.24 -1.54
C VAL A 77 -15.89 4.03 -2.26
N ASP A 78 -15.89 3.19 -3.28
CA ASP A 78 -17.08 2.76 -4.01
C ASP A 78 -16.84 1.37 -4.59
N SER A 79 -17.56 0.36 -4.08
CA SER A 79 -17.46 -1.02 -4.55
C SER A 79 -17.95 -1.19 -6.00
N LYS A 80 -18.85 -0.31 -6.47
CA LYS A 80 -19.42 -0.34 -7.82
C LYS A 80 -18.56 0.40 -8.84
N ALA A 81 -17.59 1.20 -8.41
CA ALA A 81 -16.71 1.93 -9.31
C ALA A 81 -15.87 0.98 -10.18
N LYS A 82 -15.86 1.25 -11.49
CA LYS A 82 -15.09 0.46 -12.47
C LYS A 82 -13.61 0.83 -12.48
N ARG A 83 -13.28 2.08 -12.16
CA ARG A 83 -11.90 2.58 -12.17
C ARG A 83 -11.59 3.17 -10.81
N LEU A 84 -10.60 2.58 -10.14
CA LEU A 84 -10.12 3.01 -8.85
C LEU A 84 -8.64 3.37 -8.95
N LEU A 85 -8.24 4.36 -8.17
CA LEU A 85 -6.85 4.78 -8.04
C LEU A 85 -6.46 4.63 -6.56
N PHE A 86 -5.42 3.84 -6.30
CA PHE A 86 -4.86 3.65 -4.97
C PHE A 86 -3.53 4.40 -4.86
N SER A 87 -3.40 5.26 -3.85
CA SER A 87 -2.19 6.01 -3.53
C SER A 87 -1.64 5.57 -2.18
N PHE A 88 -0.34 5.27 -2.14
CA PHE A 88 0.34 4.71 -0.97
C PHE A 88 1.44 5.63 -0.47
N TRP A 89 1.33 6.08 0.78
CA TRP A 89 2.37 6.87 1.46
C TRP A 89 2.92 6.11 2.66
N MET A 90 4.24 6.05 2.79
CA MET A 90 4.92 5.39 3.90
C MET A 90 5.26 6.39 5.00
N TYR A 91 5.02 6.00 6.25
CA TYR A 91 5.27 6.81 7.43
C TYR A 91 6.10 6.07 8.48
N ASP A 92 6.97 6.81 9.17
CA ASP A 92 7.58 6.40 10.43
C ASP A 92 7.17 7.38 11.52
N GLY A 93 6.43 6.93 12.53
CA GLY A 93 5.62 7.82 13.37
C GLY A 93 4.78 8.79 12.52
N ASP A 94 4.89 10.10 12.76
CA ASP A 94 4.22 11.15 11.99
C ASP A 94 5.03 11.64 10.77
N VAL A 95 6.22 11.08 10.54
CA VAL A 95 7.13 11.51 9.48
C VAL A 95 6.78 10.82 8.17
N LEU A 96 6.45 11.63 7.15
CA LEU A 96 6.30 11.15 5.78
C LEU A 96 7.67 10.80 5.18
N LEU A 97 7.83 9.56 4.73
CA LEU A 97 9.12 9.05 4.24
C LEU A 97 9.35 9.34 2.75
N THR A 98 8.28 9.52 1.97
CA THR A 98 8.32 9.81 0.53
C THR A 98 7.31 10.90 0.17
N SER A 99 7.75 11.96 -0.50
CA SER A 99 6.87 13.08 -0.88
C SER A 99 5.83 12.73 -1.94
N HIS A 100 6.10 11.71 -2.76
CA HIS A 100 5.19 11.24 -3.80
C HIS A 100 4.66 9.85 -3.42
N PRO A 101 3.34 9.60 -3.58
CA PRO A 101 2.79 8.28 -3.37
C PRO A 101 3.24 7.31 -4.45
N THR A 102 3.28 6.03 -4.10
CA THR A 102 3.18 4.98 -5.12
C THR A 102 1.72 4.89 -5.55
N VAL A 103 1.45 4.77 -6.85
CA VAL A 103 0.08 4.79 -7.39
C VAL A 103 -0.21 3.52 -8.16
N VAL A 104 -1.31 2.85 -7.82
CA VAL A 104 -1.81 1.66 -8.51
C VAL A 104 -3.20 1.96 -9.07
N LYS A 105 -3.38 1.74 -10.37
CA LYS A 105 -4.67 1.92 -11.05
C LYS A 105 -5.36 0.58 -11.23
N ILE A 106 -6.61 0.50 -10.83
CA ILE A 106 -7.45 -0.68 -10.98
C ILE A 106 -8.56 -0.37 -11.97
N ASN A 107 -8.69 -1.23 -12.98
CA ASN A 107 -9.80 -1.23 -13.90
C ASN A 107 -10.54 -2.57 -13.77
N LYS A 108 -11.74 -2.55 -13.18
CA LYS A 108 -12.61 -3.71 -13.00
C LYS A 108 -13.32 -4.14 -14.30
N GLY A 109 -13.03 -3.50 -15.44
CA GLY A 109 -13.60 -3.83 -16.75
C GLY A 109 -13.16 -5.20 -17.29
N GLU A 110 -14.03 -5.82 -18.10
CA GLU A 110 -13.94 -7.23 -18.50
C GLU A 110 -12.64 -7.63 -19.21
N TRP A 111 -11.95 -8.63 -18.67
CA TRP A 111 -11.10 -9.52 -19.45
C TRP A 111 -12.00 -10.37 -20.35
N LYS A 112 -12.38 -9.86 -21.53
CA LYS A 112 -12.95 -10.70 -22.58
C LYS A 112 -11.81 -11.48 -23.23
N PHE A 113 -11.72 -12.77 -22.95
CA PHE A 113 -10.97 -13.73 -23.75
C PHE A 113 -11.79 -14.16 -24.96
#